data_AF-A0A523R2G0-F1
#
_entry.id   AF-A0A523R2G0-F1
#
_cell.length_a   1.000
_cell.length_b   1.000
_cell.length_c   1.000
_cell.angle_alpha   90.00
_cell.angle_beta   90.00
_cell.angle_gamma   90.00
#
_symmetry.space_group_name_H-M   'P 1'
#
loop_
_entity.id
_entity.type
_entity.pdbx_description
1 polymer ?
#
loop_
_entity_poly.entity_id
_entity_poly.type
_entity_poly.pdbx_seq_one_letter_code
_entity_poly.pdbx_strand_id
1 'polypeptide(L)'
;MDIIKVSGTSRTSAVAGAIAGVFRENKRAEIQAIGAGAVNQAVKAIVLASGYLAEDGYDVVFFPEFVDVEIEDKIRTAVKMTVELRHPDTDETDETDETESEP
;
A
#
# COMPACT_ATOMS: atom_id res chain seq x y z
N MET A 1 -4.26 2.27 12.82
CA MET A 1 -4.92 2.45 11.51
C MET A 1 -5.58 1.14 11.16
N ASP A 2 -6.86 1.14 10.79
CA ASP A 2 -7.58 -0.10 10.50
C ASP A 2 -7.12 -0.66 9.15
N ILE A 3 -6.58 -1.88 9.17
CA ILE A 3 -6.11 -2.58 7.98
C ILE A 3 -7.30 -3.14 7.19
N ILE A 4 -7.33 -2.89 5.88
CA ILE A 4 -8.40 -3.35 4.99
C ILE A 4 -8.15 -4.83 4.66
N LYS A 5 -8.91 -5.72 5.29
CA LYS A 5 -8.81 -7.17 5.05
C LYS A 5 -9.62 -7.56 3.81
N VAL A 6 -8.98 -8.22 2.85
CA VAL A 6 -9.59 -8.64 1.59
C VAL A 6 -9.64 -10.15 1.49
N SER A 7 -10.76 -10.69 0.99
CA SER A 7 -10.93 -12.10 0.68
C SER A 7 -11.10 -12.30 -0.82
N GLY A 8 -11.04 -13.56 -1.28
CA GLY A 8 -11.31 -13.88 -2.69
C GLY A 8 -12.74 -13.60 -3.15
N THR A 9 -13.69 -13.42 -2.23
CA THR A 9 -15.09 -13.09 -2.50
C THR A 9 -15.42 -11.62 -2.30
N SER A 10 -14.46 -10.80 -1.86
CA SER A 10 -14.62 -9.37 -1.73
C SER A 10 -15.01 -8.74 -3.08
N ARG A 11 -15.98 -7.82 -3.06
CA ARG A 11 -16.34 -7.03 -4.24
C ARG A 11 -15.29 -5.95 -4.46
N THR A 12 -14.61 -6.00 -5.60
CA THR A 12 -13.53 -5.10 -5.97
C THR A 12 -13.89 -3.61 -5.79
N SER A 13 -15.07 -3.18 -6.26
CA SER A 13 -15.51 -1.79 -6.15
C SER A 13 -15.73 -1.33 -4.71
N ALA A 14 -16.25 -2.21 -3.84
CA ALA A 14 -16.44 -1.89 -2.43
C ALA A 14 -15.10 -1.73 -1.70
N VAL A 15 -14.14 -2.61 -1.98
CA VAL A 15 -12.77 -2.50 -1.44
C VAL A 15 -12.09 -1.23 -1.95
N ALA A 16 -12.25 -0.89 -3.23
CA ALA A 16 -11.68 0.32 -3.81
C ALA A 16 -12.21 1.60 -3.13
N GLY A 17 -13.51 1.66 -2.86
CA GLY A 17 -14.11 2.76 -2.11
C GLY A 17 -13.55 2.88 -0.69
N ALA A 18 -13.35 1.75 -0.01
CA ALA A 18 -12.71 1.73 1.32
C ALA A 18 -11.26 2.22 1.27
N ILE A 19 -10.46 1.76 0.30
CA ILE A 19 -9.07 2.22 0.11
C ILE A 19 -9.03 3.73 -0.09
N ALA A 20 -9.85 4.25 -1.02
CA ALA A 20 -9.89 5.68 -1.31
C ALA A 20 -10.35 6.51 -0.10
N GLY A 21 -11.34 6.02 0.66
CA GLY A 21 -11.80 6.65 1.90
C GLY A 21 -10.68 6.76 2.95
N VAL A 22 -10.05 5.62 3.29
CA VAL A 22 -8.96 5.57 4.27
C VAL A 22 -7.78 6.43 3.84
N PHE A 23 -7.42 6.38 2.54
CA PHE A 23 -6.34 7.20 2.00
C PHE A 23 -6.65 8.71 2.09
N ARG A 24 -7.89 9.15 1.79
CA ARG A 24 -8.22 10.58 1.83
C ARG A 24 -8.00 11.18 3.23
N GLU A 25 -8.34 10.41 4.26
CA GLU A 25 -8.17 10.77 5.67
C GLU A 25 -6.70 10.76 6.11
N ASN A 26 -5.94 9.74 5.70
CA ASN A 26 -4.65 9.43 6.30
C ASN A 26 -3.44 9.61 5.36
N LYS A 27 -3.67 9.86 4.08
CA LYS A 27 -2.68 9.79 2.97
C LYS A 27 -1.94 8.45 2.86
N ARG A 28 -2.50 7.43 3.50
CA ARG A 28 -1.98 6.06 3.55
C ARG A 28 -3.14 5.10 3.74
N ALA A 29 -3.12 3.97 3.04
CA ALA A 29 -4.04 2.88 3.25
C ALA A 29 -3.29 1.54 3.24
N GLU A 30 -3.60 0.68 4.19
CA GLU A 30 -2.98 -0.65 4.28
C GLU A 30 -4.03 -1.73 3.98
N ILE A 31 -3.68 -2.66 3.11
CA ILE A 31 -4.53 -3.74 2.65
C ILE A 31 -3.84 -5.05 2.98
N GLN A 32 -4.59 -6.02 3.54
CA GLN A 32 -4.09 -7.36 3.83
C GLN A 32 -4.90 -8.41 3.09
N ALA A 33 -4.22 -9.31 2.40
CA ALA A 33 -4.84 -10.39 1.65
C ALA A 33 -4.11 -11.72 1.86
N ILE A 34 -4.86 -12.82 1.96
CA ILE A 34 -4.32 -14.18 2.09
C ILE A 34 -4.88 -15.06 0.99
N GLY A 35 -3.99 -15.69 0.24
CA GLY A 35 -4.31 -16.56 -0.88
C GLY A 35 -4.53 -15.81 -2.20
N ALA A 36 -4.36 -16.52 -3.31
CA ALA A 36 -4.31 -15.94 -4.65
C ALA A 36 -5.56 -15.15 -5.04
N GLY A 37 -6.76 -15.64 -4.67
CA GLY A 37 -8.01 -14.95 -4.95
C GLY A 37 -8.11 -13.60 -4.23
N ALA A 38 -7.75 -13.55 -2.95
CA ALA A 38 -7.77 -12.32 -2.17
C ALA A 38 -6.77 -11.29 -2.68
N VAL A 39 -5.55 -11.73 -3.02
CA VAL A 39 -4.50 -10.87 -3.58
C VAL A 39 -4.96 -10.27 -4.91
N ASN A 40 -5.52 -11.08 -5.80
CA ASN A 40 -6.07 -10.60 -7.07
C ASN A 40 -7.18 -9.55 -6.85
N GLN A 41 -8.08 -9.77 -5.89
CA GLN A 41 -9.14 -8.80 -5.59
C GLN A 41 -8.59 -7.51 -4.99
N ALA A 42 -7.59 -7.59 -4.13
CA ALA A 42 -6.93 -6.44 -3.54
C ALA A 42 -6.20 -5.60 -4.61
N VAL A 43 -5.42 -6.23 -5.49
CA VAL A 43 -4.73 -5.51 -6.58
C VAL A 43 -5.72 -4.82 -7.51
N LYS A 44 -6.77 -5.52 -7.95
CA LYS A 44 -7.82 -4.90 -8.77
C LYS A 44 -8.50 -3.71 -8.07
N ALA A 45 -8.69 -3.81 -6.75
CA ALA A 45 -9.29 -2.74 -5.97
C ALA A 45 -8.35 -1.53 -5.84
N ILE A 46 -7.05 -1.76 -5.68
CA ILE A 46 -6.03 -0.70 -5.67
C ILE A 46 -6.02 0.03 -7.03
N VAL A 47 -6.06 -0.70 -8.15
CA VAL A 47 -6.14 -0.11 -9.50
C VAL A 47 -7.39 0.77 -9.68
N LEU A 48 -8.54 0.34 -9.16
CA LEU A 48 -9.75 1.17 -9.18
C LEU A 48 -9.61 2.40 -8.27
N ALA A 49 -9.09 2.20 -7.06
CA ALA A 49 -8.92 3.26 -6.07
C ALA A 49 -7.94 4.34 -6.55
N SER A 50 -6.85 3.96 -7.23
CA SER A 50 -5.92 4.93 -7.83
C SER A 50 -6.61 5.80 -8.87
N GLY A 51 -7.57 5.27 -9.64
CA GLY A 51 -8.42 6.07 -10.52
C GLY A 51 -9.27 7.09 -9.76
N TYR A 52 -9.94 6.67 -8.68
CA TYR A 52 -10.72 7.57 -7.84
C TYR A 52 -9.88 8.67 -7.18
N LEU A 53 -8.66 8.32 -6.76
CA LEU A 53 -7.74 9.25 -6.11
C LEU A 53 -7.10 10.21 -7.11
N ALA A 54 -6.87 9.78 -8.35
CA ALA A 54 -6.39 10.64 -9.43
C ALA A 54 -7.42 11.72 -9.79
N GLU A 55 -8.73 11.40 -9.77
CA GLU A 55 -9.81 12.40 -9.95
C GLU A 55 -9.80 13.48 -8.85
N ASP A 56 -9.30 13.14 -7.66
CA ASP A 56 -9.11 14.09 -6.55
C ASP A 56 -7.74 14.80 -6.59
N GLY A 57 -6.91 14.54 -7.59
CA GLY A 57 -5.58 15.14 -7.74
C GLY A 57 -4.45 14.45 -6.96
N TYR A 58 -4.66 13.22 -6.47
CA TYR A 58 -3.61 12.44 -5.82
C TYR A 58 -2.94 11.49 -6.81
N ASP A 59 -1.61 11.57 -6.92
CA ASP A 59 -0.79 10.52 -7.53
C ASP A 59 -0.30 9.58 -6.43
N VAL A 60 -0.60 8.28 -6.60
CA VAL A 60 -0.35 7.26 -5.58
C VAL A 60 0.47 6.11 -6.15
N VAL A 61 1.27 5.53 -5.27
CA VAL A 61 2.00 4.29 -5.50
C VAL A 61 1.50 3.22 -4.52
N PHE A 62 1.75 1.96 -4.85
CA PHE A 62 1.61 0.89 -3.88
C PHE A 62 2.79 -0.06 -3.93
N PHE A 63 3.12 -0.64 -2.78
CA PHE A 63 4.17 -1.64 -2.66
C PHE A 63 3.68 -2.81 -1.82
N PRO A 64 3.93 -4.06 -2.25
CA PRO A 64 3.60 -5.24 -1.48
C PRO A 64 4.76 -5.66 -0.56
N GLU A 65 4.43 -6.26 0.58
CA GLU A 65 5.36 -6.98 1.44
C GLU A 65 4.70 -8.24 2.01
N PHE A 66 5.52 -9.26 2.32
CA PHE A 66 5.04 -10.41 3.08
C PHE A 66 4.99 -10.07 4.56
N VAL A 67 3.90 -10.44 5.21
CA VAL A 67 3.74 -10.29 6.66
C VAL A 67 3.16 -11.58 7.24
N ASP A 68 3.62 -11.97 8.41
CA ASP A 68 3.03 -13.07 9.15
C ASP A 68 1.87 -12.56 10.00
N VAL A 69 0.74 -13.26 9.94
CA VAL A 69 -0.48 -12.92 10.67
C VAL A 69 -1.04 -14.14 11.36
N GLU A 70 -1.52 -13.95 12.59
CA GLU A 70 -2.12 -15.01 13.38
C GLU A 70 -3.61 -15.14 13.05
N ILE A 71 -4.04 -16.34 12.67
CA ILE A 71 -5.42 -16.70 12.36
C ILE A 71 -5.69 -18.07 12.95
N GLU A 72 -6.65 -18.16 13.87
CA GLU A 72 -7.03 -19.43 14.52
C GLU A 72 -5.81 -20.13 15.16
N ASP A 73 -5.01 -19.38 15.92
CA ASP A 73 -3.77 -19.83 16.56
C ASP A 73 -2.71 -20.41 15.59
N LYS A 74 -2.85 -20.09 14.30
CA LYS A 74 -1.89 -20.47 13.25
C LYS A 74 -1.32 -19.23 12.59
N ILE A 75 0.00 -19.21 12.45
CA ILE A 75 0.69 -18.21 11.64
C ILE A 75 0.43 -18.52 10.17
N ARG A 76 -0.05 -17.53 9.43
CA ARG A 76 -0.18 -17.56 7.98
C ARG A 76 0.58 -16.39 7.39
N THR A 77 1.28 -16.63 6.29
CA THR A 77 1.89 -15.57 5.51
C THR A 77 0.82 -14.88 4.66
N ALA A 78 0.65 -13.58 4.86
CA ALA A 78 -0.21 -12.69 4.09
C ALA A 78 0.64 -11.79 3.18
N VAL A 79 -0.01 -11.22 2.17
CA VAL A 79 0.53 -10.08 1.43
C VAL A 79 -0.12 -8.83 1.99
N LYS A 80 0.69 -7.92 2.54
CA LYS A 80 0.27 -6.56 2.87
C LYS A 80 0.65 -5.66 1.71
N MET A 81 -0.28 -4.82 1.28
CA MET A 81 -0.05 -3.79 0.28
C MET A 81 -0.32 -2.44 0.93
N THR A 82 0.65 -1.54 0.84
CA THR A 82 0.50 -0.17 1.32
C THR A 82 0.34 0.74 0.12
N VAL A 83 -0.68 1.60 0.16
CA VAL A 83 -0.93 2.67 -0.81
C VAL A 83 -0.58 3.99 -0.15
N GLU A 84 0.27 4.79 -0.79
CA GLU A 84 0.70 6.11 -0.32
C GLU A 84 0.93 7.08 -1.47
N LEU A 85 1.16 8.36 -1.15
CA LEU A 85 1.49 9.37 -2.16
C LEU A 85 2.80 9.00 -2.86
N ARG A 86 2.86 9.26 -4.17
CA ARG A 86 4.13 9.21 -4.88
C ARG A 86 5.04 10.32 -4.34
N HIS A 87 6.13 9.94 -3.70
CA HIS A 87 7.22 10.88 -3.44
C HIS A 87 8.01 11.08 -4.73
N PRO A 88 8.41 12.32 -5.07
CA PRO A 88 9.37 12.52 -6.15
C PRO A 88 10.65 11.77 -5.78
N ASP A 89 11.20 10.99 -6.72
CA ASP A 89 12.50 10.37 -6.55
C ASP A 89 13.51 11.50 -6.34
N THR A 90 13.91 11.75 -5.09
CA THR A 90 15.10 12.53 -4.80
C THR A 90 16.30 11.62 -5.06
N ASP A 91 16.61 11.44 -6.35
CA ASP A 91 17.96 11.08 -6.78
C ASP A 91 18.87 12.31 -6.58
N GLU A 92 18.96 12.82 -5.35
CA GLU A 92 20.11 13.62 -4.93
C GLU A 92 21.11 12.61 -4.38
N THR A 93 22.06 12.25 -5.23
CA THR A 93 23.31 11.60 -4.85
C THR A 93 23.85 12.25 -3.58
N ASP A 94 24.12 11.45 -2.55
CA ASP A 94 25.02 11.77 -1.44
C ASP A 94 26.43 12.05 -2.00
N GLU A 95 26.63 13.20 -2.62
CA GLU A 95 27.93 13.74 -3.06
C GLU A 95 28.18 15.09 -2.37
N THR A 96 28.34 15.10 -1.05
CA THR A 96 28.99 16.11 -0.18
C THR A 96 28.89 15.53 1.23
N ASP A 97 29.88 15.35 2.10
CA ASP A 97 31.15 15.98 2.48
C ASP A 97 31.85 14.86 3.32
N GLU A 98 33.15 14.62 3.36
CA GLU A 98 34.20 15.48 3.90
C GLU A 98 35.55 15.02 3.33
N THR A 99 36.05 15.74 2.33
CA THR A 99 37.48 16.00 2.26
C THR A 99 37.82 17.04 3.33
N GLU A 100 38.99 16.87 3.96
CA GLU A 100 39.65 17.78 4.92
C GLU A 100 39.34 17.56 6.42
N SER A 101 40.22 16.83 7.09
CA SER A 101 41.08 17.44 8.13
C SER A 101 42.11 16.43 8.67
N GLU A 102 43.25 16.33 7.98
CA GLU A 102 44.51 16.03 8.67
C GLU A 102 45.02 17.31 9.34
N PRO A 103 45.54 17.18 10.57
CA PRO A 103 46.91 17.65 10.78
C PRO A 103 47.84 16.60 11.39
#